data_AF-A0A7Y1VMB4-F1
#
_entry.id   AF-A0A7Y1VMB4-F1
#
_cell.length_a   1.000
_cell.length_b   1.000
_cell.length_c   1.000
_cell.angle_alpha   90.00
_cell.angle_beta   90.00
_cell.angle_gamma   90.00
#
_symmetry.space_group_name_H-M   'P 1'
#
loop_
_entity.id
_entity.type
_entity.pdbx_description
1 polymer ?
#
loop_
_entity_poly.entity_id
_entity_poly.type
_entity_poly.pdbx_seq_one_letter_code
_entity_poly.pdbx_strand_id
1 'polypeptide(L)'
;MQNKGLIRLFAFLFGIVSIYQLSYTFITSKLETDAERFAANSITTSEEDYVAKREVLEAQYLDSISKNPILGFTSYEDAKKKELNKGLDLKGGINVTLQISVKDILKGLAGNTKNPIFNKALSDADVLSKSSDDIYLNLFFDAFEAIQGDTKLASPDIFANKSLSDEINFQMTDDEVKPIIRRKIDESIVSAFEVLRERIDGFGVTQPNIQREGTSGRILVELPGARDIARAQDLLSSTAQLEFWETYEPGNQDLINFFIQANTVLKDQLEADEEEPVKEATEIDSLLSDVLQDSLDLATERNPLFEKLQLSGPGFSVGVAAIKDTAEIGGWLRQPEIRRLLPGSVQFTKFLWERPSKGTEVAALFALKSNRDAIPRISGDVVSDARDQFDQFNRPAVGMDMNVSGAKEWEKLTNEANLNNTGIAIVLDNKVYTAPGVS
;
A
#
# COMPACT_ATOMS: atom_id res chain seq x y z
N MET A 1 60.42 -14.96 -25.53
CA MET A 1 59.69 -16.18 -25.06
C MET A 1 59.58 -16.30 -23.53
N GLN A 2 59.94 -15.28 -22.73
CA GLN A 2 60.02 -15.38 -21.26
C GLN A 2 58.68 -15.27 -20.49
N ASN A 3 57.60 -14.81 -21.12
CA ASN A 3 56.30 -14.65 -20.42
C ASN A 3 55.38 -15.88 -20.49
N LYS A 4 55.78 -16.98 -21.19
CA LYS A 4 54.91 -18.17 -21.36
C LYS A 4 54.63 -18.91 -20.06
N GLY A 5 55.57 -18.93 -19.10
CA GLY A 5 55.39 -19.57 -17.80
C GLY A 5 54.40 -18.81 -16.91
N LEU A 6 54.53 -17.49 -16.87
CA LEU A 6 53.63 -16.60 -16.13
C LEU A 6 52.19 -16.70 -16.66
N ILE A 7 52.00 -16.69 -17.98
CA ILE A 7 50.68 -16.81 -18.61
C ILE A 7 50.01 -18.16 -18.26
N ARG A 8 50.77 -19.27 -18.23
CA ARG A 8 50.24 -20.59 -17.84
C ARG A 8 49.84 -20.65 -16.37
N LEU A 9 50.63 -20.02 -15.48
CA LEU A 9 50.29 -19.92 -14.06
C LEU A 9 48.98 -19.12 -13.86
N PHE A 10 48.85 -17.96 -14.51
CA PHE A 10 47.63 -17.16 -14.45
C PHE A 10 46.42 -17.89 -15.02
N ALA A 11 46.57 -18.59 -16.15
CA ALA A 11 45.49 -19.39 -16.72
C ALA A 11 45.04 -20.53 -15.78
N PHE A 12 45.98 -21.17 -15.09
CA PHE A 12 45.68 -22.22 -14.12
C PHE A 12 44.95 -21.67 -12.88
N LEU A 13 45.44 -20.57 -12.30
CA LEU A 13 44.79 -19.89 -11.18
C LEU A 13 43.39 -19.38 -11.56
N PHE A 14 43.24 -18.80 -12.75
CA PHE A 14 41.95 -18.38 -13.28
C PHE A 14 40.99 -19.57 -13.46
N GLY A 15 41.47 -20.72 -13.91
CA GLY A 15 40.69 -21.95 -14.00
C GLY A 15 40.17 -22.42 -12.64
N ILE A 16 41.02 -22.39 -11.59
CA ILE A 16 40.59 -22.74 -10.22
C ILE A 16 39.53 -21.77 -9.71
N VAL A 17 39.74 -20.46 -9.90
CA VAL A 17 38.77 -19.44 -9.48
C VAL A 17 37.44 -19.60 -10.23
N SER A 18 37.48 -19.93 -11.52
CA SER A 18 36.29 -20.19 -12.33
C SER A 18 35.51 -21.41 -11.84
N ILE A 19 36.20 -22.50 -11.49
CA ILE A 19 35.56 -23.71 -10.91
C ILE A 19 34.93 -23.38 -9.57
N TYR A 20 35.62 -22.60 -8.72
CA TYR A 20 35.09 -22.15 -7.45
C TYR A 20 33.81 -21.30 -7.64
N GLN A 21 33.80 -20.36 -8.59
CA GLN A 21 32.63 -19.54 -8.86
C GLN A 21 31.47 -20.34 -9.47
N LEU A 22 31.75 -21.29 -10.37
CA LEU A 22 30.76 -22.20 -10.94
C LEU A 22 30.17 -23.16 -9.91
N SER A 23 30.93 -23.53 -8.86
CA SER A 23 30.45 -24.44 -7.82
C SER A 23 29.20 -23.93 -7.12
N TYR A 24 29.10 -22.62 -6.89
CA TYR A 24 27.90 -21.99 -6.31
C TYR A 24 26.67 -22.19 -7.18
N THR A 25 26.83 -21.99 -8.50
CA THR A 25 25.75 -22.18 -9.48
C THR A 25 25.28 -23.63 -9.55
N PHE A 26 26.19 -24.59 -9.39
CA PHE A 26 25.85 -26.00 -9.36
C PHE A 26 25.11 -26.39 -8.07
N ILE A 27 25.55 -25.87 -6.92
CA ILE A 27 24.90 -26.11 -5.62
C ILE A 27 23.46 -25.59 -5.62
N THR A 28 23.25 -24.33 -6.05
CA THR A 28 21.90 -23.73 -6.09
C THR A 28 20.98 -24.49 -7.04
N SER A 29 21.44 -24.75 -8.26
CA SER A 29 20.65 -25.48 -9.26
C SER A 29 20.24 -26.87 -8.79
N LYS A 30 21.12 -27.59 -8.06
CA LYS A 30 20.78 -28.90 -7.51
C LYS A 30 19.67 -28.82 -6.46
N LEU A 31 19.79 -27.90 -5.49
CA LEU A 31 18.79 -27.73 -4.43
C LEU A 31 17.44 -27.28 -4.97
N GLU A 32 17.47 -26.38 -5.95
CA GLU A 32 16.29 -25.90 -6.66
C GLU A 32 15.56 -27.03 -7.41
N THR A 33 16.31 -27.92 -8.06
CA THR A 33 15.74 -29.10 -8.73
C THR A 33 15.15 -30.09 -7.72
N ASP A 34 15.77 -30.24 -6.55
CA ASP A 34 15.26 -31.10 -5.49
C ASP A 34 13.96 -30.53 -4.88
N ALA A 35 13.87 -29.20 -4.74
CA ALA A 35 12.65 -28.50 -4.32
C ALA A 35 11.51 -28.65 -5.34
N GLU A 36 11.79 -28.46 -6.63
CA GLU A 36 10.83 -28.67 -7.72
C GLU A 36 10.29 -30.10 -7.72
N ARG A 37 11.19 -31.09 -7.57
CA ARG A 37 10.80 -32.50 -7.47
C ARG A 37 9.93 -32.76 -6.25
N PHE A 38 10.25 -32.15 -5.11
CA PHE A 38 9.44 -32.26 -3.90
C PHE A 38 8.03 -31.71 -4.14
N ALA A 39 7.90 -30.50 -4.68
CA ALA A 39 6.60 -29.89 -4.94
C ALA A 39 5.78 -30.65 -6.00
N ALA A 40 6.43 -31.14 -7.07
CA ALA A 40 5.78 -31.94 -8.10
C ALA A 40 5.26 -33.28 -7.57
N ASN A 41 5.93 -33.87 -6.57
CA ASN A 41 5.47 -35.10 -5.91
C ASN A 41 4.35 -34.84 -4.90
N SER A 42 4.33 -33.66 -4.27
CA SER A 42 3.33 -33.30 -3.27
C SER A 42 2.01 -32.82 -3.87
N ILE A 43 2.05 -32.14 -5.01
CA ILE A 43 0.87 -31.50 -5.63
C ILE A 43 0.70 -32.04 -7.04
N THR A 44 -0.45 -32.65 -7.32
CA THR A 44 -0.70 -33.28 -8.62
C THR A 44 -1.15 -32.25 -9.67
N THR A 45 -0.93 -32.54 -10.96
CA THR A 45 -1.38 -31.67 -12.07
C THR A 45 -2.91 -31.62 -12.25
N SER A 46 -3.64 -32.47 -11.53
CA SER A 46 -5.11 -32.50 -11.51
C SER A 46 -5.75 -31.53 -10.53
N GLU A 47 -4.96 -30.90 -9.65
CA GLU A 47 -5.48 -29.90 -8.72
C GLU A 47 -5.69 -28.54 -9.40
N GLU A 48 -6.75 -27.82 -8.99
CA GLU A 48 -6.95 -26.43 -9.38
C GLU A 48 -5.78 -25.57 -8.86
N ASP A 49 -5.31 -24.64 -9.69
CA ASP A 49 -4.15 -23.78 -9.44
C ASP A 49 -2.86 -24.52 -9.02
N TYR A 50 -2.65 -25.74 -9.51
CA TYR A 50 -1.49 -26.56 -9.12
C TYR A 50 -0.14 -25.85 -9.36
N VAL A 51 -0.04 -24.98 -10.38
CA VAL A 51 1.17 -24.22 -10.69
C VAL A 51 1.53 -23.28 -9.54
N ALA A 52 0.61 -22.41 -9.15
CA ALA A 52 0.81 -21.46 -8.04
C ALA A 52 1.07 -22.19 -6.71
N LYS A 53 0.36 -23.30 -6.45
CA LYS A 53 0.56 -24.08 -5.23
C LYS A 53 1.94 -24.75 -5.19
N ARG A 54 2.44 -25.26 -6.33
CA ARG A 54 3.80 -25.82 -6.42
C ARG A 54 4.85 -24.75 -6.19
N GLU A 55 4.72 -23.58 -6.82
CA GLU A 55 5.64 -22.45 -6.63
C GLU A 55 5.74 -22.04 -5.15
N VAL A 56 4.59 -21.96 -4.45
CA VAL A 56 4.56 -21.64 -3.01
C VAL A 56 5.26 -22.72 -2.19
N LEU A 57 5.02 -24.00 -2.50
CA LEU A 57 5.62 -25.12 -1.76
C LEU A 57 7.13 -25.23 -2.01
N GLU A 58 7.59 -24.98 -3.24
CA GLU A 58 9.02 -24.87 -3.56
C GLU A 58 9.69 -23.75 -2.77
N ALA A 59 9.06 -22.57 -2.74
CA ALA A 59 9.58 -21.43 -1.99
C ALA A 59 9.68 -21.73 -0.49
N GLN A 60 8.67 -22.37 0.10
CA GLN A 60 8.68 -22.80 1.50
C GLN A 60 9.79 -23.84 1.78
N TYR A 61 9.97 -24.80 0.88
CA TYR A 61 11.03 -25.81 1.01
C TYR A 61 12.40 -25.15 1.02
N LEU A 62 12.68 -24.28 0.04
CA LEU A 62 13.97 -23.58 -0.08
C LEU A 62 14.22 -22.64 1.10
N ASP A 63 13.20 -21.94 1.59
CA ASP A 63 13.30 -21.08 2.77
C ASP A 63 13.69 -21.89 4.02
N SER A 64 13.06 -23.05 4.21
CA SER A 64 13.36 -23.94 5.34
C SER A 64 14.79 -24.46 5.38
N ILE A 65 15.46 -24.54 4.22
CA ILE A 65 16.85 -24.98 4.09
C ILE A 65 17.83 -23.83 3.82
N SER A 66 17.34 -22.59 3.78
CA SER A 66 18.08 -21.44 3.26
C SER A 66 19.41 -21.21 3.98
N LYS A 67 19.39 -21.30 5.32
CA LYS A 67 20.54 -21.06 6.22
C LYS A 67 21.32 -22.32 6.59
N ASN A 68 20.90 -23.49 6.11
CA ASN A 68 21.58 -24.74 6.45
C ASN A 68 22.98 -24.77 5.82
N PRO A 69 24.03 -25.18 6.57
CA PRO A 69 25.38 -25.25 6.03
C PRO A 69 25.48 -26.37 4.99
N ILE A 70 25.89 -26.00 3.78
CA ILE A 70 26.17 -26.89 2.66
C ILE A 70 27.69 -27.03 2.55
N LEU A 71 28.17 -28.27 2.67
CA LEU A 71 29.60 -28.62 2.52
C LEU A 71 30.55 -27.85 3.47
N GLY A 72 30.02 -27.20 4.52
CA GLY A 72 30.79 -26.48 5.53
C GLY A 72 31.37 -25.13 5.12
N PHE A 73 31.11 -24.64 3.91
CA PHE A 73 31.67 -23.37 3.40
C PHE A 73 30.63 -22.39 2.83
N THR A 74 29.38 -22.81 2.65
CA THR A 74 28.31 -21.96 2.10
C THR A 74 26.95 -22.40 2.63
N SER A 75 25.96 -21.53 2.59
CA SER A 75 24.54 -21.85 2.72
C SER A 75 23.84 -21.76 1.35
N TYR A 76 22.56 -22.12 1.26
CA TYR A 76 21.79 -21.86 0.03
C TYR A 76 21.71 -20.36 -0.22
N GLU A 77 21.41 -19.56 0.81
CA GLU A 77 21.36 -18.11 0.74
C GLU A 77 22.66 -17.49 0.22
N ASP A 78 23.81 -17.91 0.77
CA ASP A 78 25.12 -17.39 0.37
C ASP A 78 25.53 -17.85 -1.03
N ALA A 79 25.23 -19.11 -1.37
CA ALA A 79 25.51 -19.65 -2.69
C ALA A 79 24.67 -18.95 -3.76
N LYS A 80 23.43 -18.62 -3.41
CA LYS A 80 22.49 -17.91 -4.27
C LYS A 80 22.99 -16.51 -4.60
N LYS A 81 23.49 -15.75 -3.62
CA LYS A 81 24.13 -14.44 -3.82
C LYS A 81 25.39 -14.48 -4.71
N LYS A 82 26.07 -15.63 -4.80
CA LYS A 82 27.30 -15.83 -5.58
C LYS A 82 27.10 -16.60 -6.89
N GLU A 83 25.87 -16.99 -7.21
CA GLU A 83 25.53 -17.67 -8.45
C GLU A 83 25.84 -16.77 -9.67
N LEU A 84 26.17 -17.37 -10.81
CA LEU A 84 26.30 -16.62 -12.05
C LEU A 84 24.98 -15.99 -12.47
N ASN A 85 25.05 -14.74 -12.94
CA ASN A 85 23.90 -14.06 -13.52
C ASN A 85 23.55 -14.71 -14.86
N LYS A 86 22.46 -15.48 -14.87
CA LYS A 86 21.94 -16.15 -16.06
C LYS A 86 20.99 -15.25 -16.86
N GLY A 87 20.61 -14.07 -16.33
CA GLY A 87 19.59 -13.21 -16.93
C GLY A 87 18.18 -13.83 -16.92
N LEU A 88 17.18 -13.05 -17.32
CA LEU A 88 15.78 -13.48 -17.35
C LEU A 88 15.55 -14.66 -18.30
N ASP A 89 16.18 -14.63 -19.48
CA ASP A 89 15.96 -15.62 -20.54
C ASP A 89 16.35 -17.05 -20.14
N LEU A 90 17.40 -17.20 -19.33
CA LEU A 90 17.91 -18.52 -18.92
C LEU A 90 17.43 -18.97 -17.54
N LYS A 91 16.96 -18.05 -16.68
CA LYS A 91 16.45 -18.39 -15.33
C LYS A 91 14.92 -18.33 -15.22
N GLY A 92 14.23 -17.71 -16.17
CA GLY A 92 12.86 -17.26 -15.99
C GLY A 92 12.75 -16.16 -14.92
N GLY A 93 11.55 -15.62 -14.73
CA GLY A 93 11.29 -14.56 -13.76
C GLY A 93 10.29 -13.53 -14.26
N ILE A 94 10.43 -12.30 -13.77
CA ILE A 94 9.47 -11.22 -13.99
C ILE A 94 10.15 -10.07 -14.73
N ASN A 95 9.47 -9.54 -15.74
CA ASN A 95 9.80 -8.26 -16.36
C ASN A 95 8.58 -7.35 -16.26
N VAL A 96 8.73 -6.24 -15.54
CA VAL A 96 7.65 -5.27 -15.30
C VAL A 96 8.17 -3.87 -15.56
N THR A 97 7.38 -3.09 -16.30
CA THR A 97 7.60 -1.64 -16.42
C THR A 97 6.67 -0.93 -15.44
N LEU A 98 7.25 -0.25 -14.46
CA LEU A 98 6.54 0.59 -13.50
C LEU A 98 6.60 2.05 -13.96
N GLN A 99 5.55 2.82 -13.70
CA GLN A 99 5.55 4.27 -13.96
C GLN A 99 5.29 5.01 -12.66
N ILE A 100 6.20 5.93 -12.31
CA ILE A 100 6.01 6.82 -11.17
C ILE A 100 5.03 7.93 -11.58
N SER A 101 4.00 8.13 -10.75
CA SER A 101 3.00 9.17 -10.96
C SER A 101 3.58 10.56 -10.67
N VAL A 102 3.95 11.28 -11.74
CA VAL A 102 4.40 12.69 -11.64
C VAL A 102 3.29 13.58 -11.06
N LYS A 103 2.03 13.25 -11.34
CA LYS A 103 0.85 13.90 -10.76
C LYS A 103 0.85 13.87 -9.24
N ASP A 104 1.15 12.72 -8.65
CA ASP A 104 1.13 12.57 -7.19
C ASP A 104 2.33 13.26 -6.55
N ILE A 105 3.49 13.27 -7.22
CA ILE A 105 4.64 14.07 -6.80
C ILE A 105 4.29 15.56 -6.82
N LEU A 106 3.68 16.07 -7.90
CA LEU A 106 3.25 17.46 -8.00
C LEU A 106 2.28 17.84 -6.87
N LYS A 107 1.30 16.98 -6.56
CA LYS A 107 0.39 17.18 -5.42
C LYS A 107 1.12 17.21 -4.08
N GLY A 108 2.07 16.29 -3.87
CA GLY A 108 2.89 16.23 -2.67
C GLY A 108 3.75 17.50 -2.50
N LEU A 109 4.43 17.92 -3.56
CA LEU A 109 5.23 19.15 -3.59
C LEU A 109 4.38 20.40 -3.35
N ALA A 110 3.14 20.42 -3.82
CA ALA A 110 2.19 21.51 -3.56
C ALA A 110 1.45 21.39 -2.21
N GLY A 111 1.87 20.47 -1.33
CA GLY A 111 1.27 20.31 0.00
C GLY A 111 -0.19 19.86 -0.03
N ASN A 112 -0.58 19.05 -1.02
CA ASN A 112 -1.97 18.62 -1.27
C ASN A 112 -2.94 19.80 -1.40
N THR A 113 -2.53 20.83 -2.14
CA THR A 113 -3.32 22.05 -2.35
C THR A 113 -4.73 21.79 -2.88
N LYS A 114 -5.68 22.60 -2.38
CA LYS A 114 -7.06 22.66 -2.87
C LYS A 114 -7.27 23.76 -3.90
N ASN A 115 -6.19 24.39 -4.38
CA ASN A 115 -6.29 25.45 -5.39
C ASN A 115 -6.99 24.91 -6.64
N PRO A 116 -8.07 25.57 -7.12
CA PRO A 116 -8.88 25.06 -8.22
C PRO A 116 -8.14 25.10 -9.56
N ILE A 117 -7.30 26.10 -9.78
CA ILE A 117 -6.47 26.25 -10.98
C ILE A 117 -5.45 25.11 -11.05
N PHE A 118 -4.73 24.86 -9.96
CA PHE A 118 -3.76 23.78 -9.88
C PHE A 118 -4.40 22.40 -10.12
N ASN A 119 -5.51 22.09 -9.44
CA ASN A 119 -6.18 20.80 -9.58
C ASN A 119 -6.82 20.64 -10.97
N LYS A 120 -7.33 21.72 -11.56
CA LYS A 120 -7.81 21.71 -12.94
C LYS A 120 -6.67 21.48 -13.93
N ALA A 121 -5.52 22.13 -13.76
CA ALA A 121 -4.34 21.91 -14.60
C ALA A 121 -3.86 20.45 -14.55
N LEU A 122 -3.88 19.81 -13.37
CA LEU A 122 -3.59 18.38 -13.26
C LEU A 122 -4.62 17.52 -14.02
N SER A 123 -5.91 17.84 -13.90
CA SER A 123 -6.96 17.11 -14.63
C SER A 123 -6.85 17.29 -16.14
N ASP A 124 -6.52 18.49 -16.60
CA ASP A 124 -6.36 18.80 -18.02
C ASP A 124 -5.10 18.08 -18.56
N ALA A 125 -4.01 18.05 -17.79
CA ALA A 125 -2.79 17.28 -18.11
C ALA A 125 -3.05 15.76 -18.19
N ASP A 126 -3.89 15.20 -17.31
CA ASP A 126 -4.31 13.80 -17.39
C ASP A 126 -5.02 13.49 -18.72
N VAL A 127 -5.88 14.40 -19.18
CA VAL A 127 -6.58 14.24 -20.46
C VAL A 127 -5.59 14.33 -21.62
N LEU A 128 -4.71 15.32 -21.61
CA LEU A 128 -3.71 15.54 -22.66
C LEU A 128 -2.73 14.35 -22.77
N SER A 129 -2.30 13.80 -21.64
CA SER A 129 -1.32 12.70 -21.58
C SER A 129 -1.80 11.40 -22.24
N LYS A 130 -3.11 11.21 -22.40
CA LYS A 130 -3.67 10.04 -23.09
C LYS A 130 -3.48 10.07 -24.61
N SER A 131 -3.18 11.25 -25.15
CA SER A 131 -3.09 11.50 -26.60
C SER A 131 -1.79 12.19 -27.02
N SER A 132 -0.90 12.47 -26.07
CA SER A 132 0.35 13.19 -26.29
C SER A 132 1.54 12.33 -25.87
N ASP A 133 2.64 12.44 -26.62
CA ASP A 133 3.92 11.82 -26.31
C ASP A 133 4.81 12.71 -25.42
N ASP A 134 4.34 13.92 -25.05
CA ASP A 134 5.11 14.83 -24.20
C ASP A 134 5.14 14.37 -22.73
N ILE A 135 6.16 14.82 -22.00
CA ILE A 135 6.33 14.55 -20.58
C ILE A 135 5.18 15.18 -19.81
N TYR A 136 4.57 14.41 -18.90
CA TYR A 136 3.45 14.85 -18.07
C TYR A 136 3.67 16.22 -17.40
N LEU A 137 4.89 16.50 -16.96
CA LEU A 137 5.24 17.78 -16.34
C LEU A 137 5.10 18.98 -17.29
N ASN A 138 5.48 18.84 -18.56
CA ASN A 138 5.32 19.90 -19.56
C ASN A 138 3.83 20.10 -19.85
N LEU A 139 3.08 19.01 -20.02
CA LEU A 139 1.62 19.05 -20.18
C LEU A 139 0.94 19.76 -19.01
N PHE A 140 1.40 19.54 -17.78
CA PHE A 140 0.93 20.26 -16.60
C PHE A 140 1.27 21.76 -16.67
N PHE A 141 2.50 22.13 -17.04
CA PHE A 141 2.86 23.54 -17.16
C PHE A 141 2.05 24.25 -18.24
N ASP A 142 1.85 23.62 -19.40
CA ASP A 142 1.06 24.18 -20.51
C ASP A 142 -0.42 24.31 -20.11
N ALA A 143 -0.97 23.28 -19.45
CA ALA A 143 -2.33 23.31 -18.93
C ALA A 143 -2.52 24.39 -17.88
N PHE A 144 -1.55 24.56 -16.96
CA PHE A 144 -1.56 25.61 -15.95
C PHE A 144 -1.50 26.99 -16.60
N GLU A 145 -0.54 27.21 -17.50
CA GLU A 145 -0.34 28.49 -18.20
C GLU A 145 -1.58 28.91 -19.00
N ALA A 146 -2.32 27.96 -19.56
CA ALA A 146 -3.57 28.21 -20.29
C ALA A 146 -4.72 28.73 -19.38
N ILE A 147 -4.68 28.44 -18.07
CA ILE A 147 -5.80 28.73 -17.14
C ILE A 147 -5.39 29.58 -15.92
N GLN A 148 -4.10 29.92 -15.77
CA GLN A 148 -3.54 30.47 -14.54
C GLN A 148 -4.12 31.83 -14.13
N GLY A 149 -4.53 32.67 -15.10
CA GLY A 149 -4.96 34.04 -14.84
C GLY A 149 -3.89 34.81 -14.07
N ASP A 150 -4.24 35.31 -12.87
CA ASP A 150 -3.30 36.00 -11.97
C ASP A 150 -2.58 35.04 -11.00
N THR A 151 -2.91 33.75 -11.02
CA THR A 151 -2.31 32.73 -10.14
C THR A 151 -0.92 32.37 -10.64
N LYS A 152 0.08 32.34 -9.75
CA LYS A 152 1.45 31.92 -10.09
C LYS A 152 1.73 30.53 -9.54
N LEU A 153 2.68 29.81 -10.13
CA LEU A 153 3.23 28.59 -9.55
C LEU A 153 3.84 28.88 -8.17
N ALA A 154 4.45 30.05 -8.01
CA ALA A 154 4.98 30.57 -6.75
C ALA A 154 3.90 31.02 -5.75
N SER A 155 2.61 30.80 -5.99
CA SER A 155 1.60 31.16 -5.01
C SER A 155 1.81 30.36 -3.70
N PRO A 156 1.59 30.99 -2.51
CA PRO A 156 1.82 30.32 -1.21
C PRO A 156 0.94 29.09 -0.97
N ASP A 157 -0.20 29.01 -1.65
CA ASP A 157 -1.11 27.87 -1.64
C ASP A 157 -0.76 26.81 -2.69
N ILE A 158 0.33 26.98 -3.46
CA ILE A 158 0.84 26.00 -4.43
C ILE A 158 2.27 25.61 -4.05
N PHE A 159 3.30 26.18 -4.69
CA PHE A 159 4.69 25.74 -4.49
C PHE A 159 5.51 26.62 -3.54
N ALA A 160 5.10 27.86 -3.24
CA ALA A 160 5.76 28.69 -2.20
C ALA A 160 5.23 28.35 -0.79
N ASN A 161 5.19 27.06 -0.48
CA ASN A 161 4.68 26.54 0.79
C ASN A 161 5.83 26.25 1.76
N LYS A 162 5.50 25.76 2.96
CA LYS A 162 6.49 25.49 4.02
C LYS A 162 7.50 24.38 3.67
N SER A 163 7.14 23.40 2.84
CA SER A 163 8.07 22.31 2.49
C SER A 163 9.11 22.72 1.46
N LEU A 164 8.84 23.78 0.68
CA LEU A 164 9.73 24.29 -0.36
C LEU A 164 10.23 25.71 -0.08
N SER A 165 10.02 26.25 1.13
CA SER A 165 10.32 27.65 1.46
C SER A 165 11.80 28.03 1.31
N ASP A 166 12.70 27.05 1.40
CA ASP A 166 14.13 27.27 1.23
C ASP A 166 14.54 27.46 -0.25
N GLU A 167 13.67 27.05 -1.18
CA GLU A 167 13.95 27.02 -2.62
C GLU A 167 12.99 27.89 -3.43
N ILE A 168 11.73 28.02 -2.99
CA ILE A 168 10.67 28.77 -3.68
C ILE A 168 10.09 29.81 -2.73
N ASN A 169 10.13 31.08 -3.17
CA ASN A 169 9.44 32.18 -2.49
C ASN A 169 8.33 32.77 -3.39
N PHE A 170 7.42 33.52 -2.77
CA PHE A 170 6.21 34.02 -3.43
C PHE A 170 6.44 35.16 -4.43
N GLN A 171 7.66 35.71 -4.50
CA GLN A 171 8.04 36.73 -5.48
C GLN A 171 8.53 36.12 -6.80
N MET A 172 8.84 34.83 -6.83
CA MET A 172 9.38 34.17 -8.01
C MET A 172 8.38 34.17 -9.17
N THR A 173 8.92 34.25 -10.36
CA THR A 173 8.17 34.07 -11.61
C THR A 173 8.02 32.60 -11.96
N ASP A 174 7.06 32.25 -12.80
CA ASP A 174 6.84 30.85 -13.20
C ASP A 174 8.04 30.27 -13.93
N ASP A 175 8.77 31.08 -14.70
CA ASP A 175 10.00 30.66 -15.38
C ASP A 175 11.15 30.36 -14.41
N GLU A 176 11.16 30.97 -13.24
CA GLU A 176 12.11 30.65 -12.16
C GLU A 176 11.67 29.40 -11.37
N VAL A 177 10.36 29.18 -11.22
CA VAL A 177 9.80 28.03 -10.49
C VAL A 177 9.86 26.73 -11.30
N LYS A 178 9.53 26.77 -12.59
CA LYS A 178 9.54 25.62 -13.52
C LYS A 178 10.82 24.76 -13.40
N PRO A 179 12.06 25.31 -13.43
CA PRO A 179 13.28 24.51 -13.29
C PRO A 179 13.46 23.90 -11.89
N ILE A 180 12.99 24.55 -10.84
CA ILE A 180 13.05 24.02 -9.46
C ILE A 180 12.12 22.82 -9.33
N ILE A 181 10.90 22.94 -9.83
CA ILE A 181 9.93 21.83 -9.82
C ILE A 181 10.43 20.65 -10.65
N ARG A 182 11.05 20.89 -11.81
CA ARG A 182 11.72 19.85 -12.61
C ARG A 182 12.76 19.09 -11.79
N ARG A 183 13.65 19.81 -11.09
CA ARG A 183 14.66 19.19 -10.22
C ARG A 183 14.01 18.42 -9.08
N LYS A 184 13.02 18.98 -8.40
CA LYS A 184 12.33 18.32 -7.27
C LYS A 184 11.61 17.03 -7.68
N ILE A 185 11.03 17.00 -8.87
CA ILE A 185 10.42 15.80 -9.42
C ILE A 185 11.50 14.75 -9.72
N ASP A 186 12.63 15.16 -10.30
CA ASP A 186 13.75 14.24 -10.55
C ASP A 186 14.33 13.67 -9.25
N GLU A 187 14.54 14.51 -8.23
CA GLU A 187 14.94 14.09 -6.88
C GLU A 187 13.94 13.07 -6.30
N SER A 188 12.63 13.33 -6.42
CA SER A 188 11.58 12.43 -5.93
C SER A 188 11.55 11.10 -6.67
N ILE A 189 11.80 11.10 -7.98
CA ILE A 189 11.90 9.89 -8.80
C ILE A 189 13.11 9.06 -8.38
N VAL A 190 14.26 9.70 -8.15
CA VAL A 190 15.48 9.02 -7.67
C VAL A 190 15.25 8.41 -6.29
N SER A 191 14.63 9.14 -5.37
CA SER A 191 14.28 8.60 -4.05
C SER A 191 13.34 7.40 -4.15
N ALA A 192 12.29 7.48 -4.99
CA ALA A 192 11.38 6.36 -5.21
C ALA A 192 12.09 5.15 -5.82
N PHE A 193 13.05 5.38 -6.73
CA PHE A 193 13.88 4.34 -7.32
C PHE A 193 14.76 3.62 -6.28
N GLU A 194 15.42 4.36 -5.38
CA GLU A 194 16.24 3.75 -4.33
C GLU A 194 15.38 2.96 -3.33
N VAL A 195 14.16 3.44 -3.00
CA VAL A 195 13.21 2.68 -2.18
C VAL A 195 12.78 1.39 -2.89
N LEU A 196 12.49 1.44 -4.19
CA LEU A 196 12.16 0.24 -4.97
C LEU A 196 13.32 -0.75 -5.01
N ARG A 197 14.56 -0.27 -5.17
CA ARG A 197 15.76 -1.12 -5.12
C ARG A 197 15.86 -1.84 -3.77
N GLU A 198 15.77 -1.11 -2.67
CA GLU A 198 15.87 -1.69 -1.32
C GLU A 198 14.79 -2.77 -1.07
N ARG A 199 13.55 -2.52 -1.54
CA ARG A 199 12.46 -3.51 -1.45
C ARG A 199 12.75 -4.78 -2.24
N ILE A 200 13.32 -4.63 -3.43
CA ILE A 200 13.66 -5.75 -4.30
C ILE A 200 14.83 -6.55 -3.72
N ASP A 201 15.85 -5.88 -3.20
CA ASP A 201 17.00 -6.53 -2.55
C ASP A 201 16.55 -7.36 -1.33
N GLY A 202 15.55 -6.89 -0.59
CA GLY A 202 14.90 -7.62 0.50
C GLY A 202 14.12 -8.89 0.08
N PHE A 203 13.83 -9.08 -1.21
CA PHE A 203 13.05 -10.22 -1.72
C PHE A 203 13.91 -11.46 -2.02
N GLY A 204 15.23 -11.39 -1.81
CA GLY A 204 16.12 -12.53 -2.01
C GLY A 204 16.33 -12.89 -3.48
N VAL A 205 15.99 -11.99 -4.41
CA VAL A 205 16.32 -12.14 -5.84
C VAL A 205 17.81 -11.95 -6.04
N THR A 206 18.40 -12.83 -6.84
CA THR A 206 19.82 -12.73 -7.17
C THR A 206 19.97 -11.70 -8.27
N GLN A 207 20.32 -10.47 -7.89
CA GLN A 207 20.77 -9.42 -8.81
C GLN A 207 19.65 -8.88 -9.70
N PRO A 208 18.72 -8.08 -9.14
CA PRO A 208 17.71 -7.40 -9.93
C PRO A 208 18.35 -6.43 -10.91
N ASN A 209 17.80 -6.34 -12.12
CA ASN A 209 18.18 -5.30 -13.07
C ASN A 209 17.08 -4.25 -13.08
N ILE A 210 17.39 -3.08 -12.52
CA ILE A 210 16.46 -1.97 -12.38
C ILE A 210 17.03 -0.81 -13.19
N GLN A 211 16.31 -0.41 -14.23
CA GLN A 211 16.76 0.65 -15.13
C GLN A 211 15.68 1.71 -15.28
N ARG A 212 16.07 2.97 -15.16
CA ARG A 212 15.20 4.09 -15.48
C ARG A 212 15.12 4.24 -17.00
N GLU A 213 13.90 4.24 -17.54
CA GLU A 213 13.66 4.50 -18.96
C GLU A 213 13.55 6.00 -19.21
N GLY A 214 14.64 6.61 -19.66
CA GLY A 214 14.68 8.02 -20.06
C GLY A 214 14.23 8.98 -18.95
N THR A 215 13.48 10.01 -19.32
CA THR A 215 13.02 11.09 -18.42
C THR A 215 11.55 10.95 -18.00
N SER A 216 10.81 9.97 -18.52
CA SER A 216 9.37 9.81 -18.33
C SER A 216 8.94 9.24 -16.97
N GLY A 217 9.90 8.99 -16.06
CA GLY A 217 9.62 8.35 -14.76
C GLY A 217 9.19 6.88 -14.88
N ARG A 218 9.48 6.23 -16.02
CA ARG A 218 9.30 4.80 -16.21
C ARG A 218 10.52 4.04 -15.69
N ILE A 219 10.29 2.91 -15.05
CA ILE A 219 11.31 2.05 -14.47
C ILE A 219 11.07 0.64 -15.00
N LEU A 220 12.05 0.13 -15.75
CA LEU A 220 12.13 -1.26 -16.14
C LEU A 220 12.72 -2.05 -14.97
N VAL A 221 11.96 -3.05 -14.50
CA VAL A 221 12.37 -3.95 -13.42
C VAL A 221 12.39 -5.37 -13.96
N GLU A 222 13.58 -5.95 -14.00
CA GLU A 222 13.77 -7.36 -14.32
C GLU A 222 14.26 -8.09 -13.06
N LEU A 223 13.50 -9.12 -12.66
CA LEU A 223 13.78 -9.95 -11.50
C LEU A 223 14.05 -11.40 -11.95
N PRO A 224 15.29 -11.76 -12.33
CA PRO A 224 15.62 -13.13 -12.70
C PRO A 224 15.50 -14.09 -11.51
N GLY A 225 14.81 -15.21 -11.73
CA GLY A 225 14.62 -16.23 -10.70
C GLY A 225 13.65 -15.83 -9.58
N ALA A 226 12.85 -14.77 -9.75
CA ALA A 226 11.70 -14.51 -8.89
C ALA A 226 10.63 -15.60 -9.14
N ARG A 227 10.35 -16.42 -8.13
CA ARG A 227 9.44 -17.57 -8.23
C ARG A 227 7.99 -17.28 -7.83
N ASP A 228 7.77 -16.28 -6.97
CA ASP A 228 6.41 -15.88 -6.56
C ASP A 228 6.04 -14.56 -7.27
N ILE A 229 5.44 -14.69 -8.45
CA ILE A 229 5.08 -13.55 -9.32
C ILE A 229 4.02 -12.68 -8.66
N ALA A 230 3.00 -13.29 -8.06
CA ALA A 230 1.92 -12.57 -7.41
C ALA A 230 2.41 -11.74 -6.23
N ARG A 231 3.30 -12.30 -5.39
CA ARG A 231 3.89 -11.59 -4.25
C ARG A 231 4.85 -10.48 -4.68
N ALA A 232 5.68 -10.73 -5.70
CA ALA A 232 6.57 -9.71 -6.24
C ALA A 232 5.76 -8.56 -6.86
N GLN A 233 4.68 -8.86 -7.60
CA GLN A 233 3.79 -7.85 -8.16
C GLN A 233 3.09 -7.02 -7.08
N ASP A 234 2.52 -7.65 -6.04
CA ASP A 234 1.88 -6.96 -4.91
C ASP A 234 2.86 -6.00 -4.22
N LEU A 235 4.09 -6.47 -3.95
CA LEU A 235 5.12 -5.66 -3.28
C LEU A 235 5.65 -4.51 -4.14
N LEU A 236 5.78 -4.72 -5.46
CA LEU A 236 6.22 -3.70 -6.41
C LEU A 236 5.13 -2.66 -6.71
N SER A 237 3.86 -3.05 -6.62
CA SER A 237 2.72 -2.17 -6.86
C SER A 237 2.29 -1.38 -5.62
N SER A 238 2.63 -1.86 -4.42
CA SER A 238 2.26 -1.19 -3.18
C SER A 238 3.04 0.11 -3.00
N THR A 239 2.35 1.17 -2.58
CA THR A 239 3.01 2.44 -2.25
C THR A 239 3.84 2.31 -0.96
N ALA A 240 3.49 1.36 -0.09
CA ALA A 240 3.99 1.18 1.28
C ALA A 240 3.99 2.50 2.07
N GLN A 241 2.86 3.21 2.02
CA GLN A 241 2.66 4.42 2.80
C GLN A 241 2.40 4.05 4.25
N LEU A 242 3.43 4.17 5.08
CA LEU A 242 3.33 4.01 6.52
C LEU A 242 2.78 5.29 7.13
N GLU A 243 1.67 5.17 7.85
CA GLU A 243 0.99 6.25 8.54
C GLU A 243 0.70 5.85 9.98
N PHE A 244 0.88 6.78 10.91
CA PHE A 244 0.47 6.60 12.30
C PHE A 244 -0.71 7.53 12.62
N TRP A 245 -1.78 6.92 13.09
CA TRP A 245 -3.03 7.60 13.43
C TRP A 245 -3.40 7.33 14.88
N GLU A 246 -4.07 8.28 15.52
CA GLU A 246 -4.66 8.07 16.83
C GLU A 246 -6.08 7.49 16.66
N THR A 247 -6.47 6.51 17.47
CA THR A 247 -7.84 5.99 17.45
C THR A 247 -8.76 6.84 18.32
N TYR A 248 -10.06 6.60 18.23
CA TYR A 248 -10.98 7.02 19.29
C TYR A 248 -10.93 6.06 20.49
N GLU A 249 -11.47 6.53 21.62
CA GLU A 249 -11.65 5.71 22.82
C GLU A 249 -12.61 4.54 22.52
N PRO A 250 -12.35 3.33 23.03
CA PRO A 250 -13.30 2.22 22.92
C PRO A 250 -14.65 2.60 23.53
N GLY A 251 -15.75 2.36 22.81
CA GLY A 251 -17.09 2.67 23.31
C GLY A 251 -17.48 4.16 23.26
N ASN A 252 -16.75 4.97 22.49
CA ASN A 252 -17.09 6.38 22.25
C ASN A 252 -18.56 6.56 21.80
N GLN A 253 -19.35 7.25 22.61
CA GLN A 253 -20.80 7.38 22.42
C GLN A 253 -21.18 8.13 21.15
N ASP A 254 -20.37 9.10 20.72
CA ASP A 254 -20.63 9.86 19.50
C ASP A 254 -20.53 8.97 18.25
N LEU A 255 -19.55 8.06 18.22
CA LEU A 255 -19.41 7.09 17.13
C LEU A 255 -20.55 6.06 17.15
N ILE A 256 -20.97 5.59 18.33
CA ILE A 256 -22.12 4.67 18.46
C ILE A 256 -23.39 5.34 17.92
N ASN A 257 -23.68 6.57 18.36
CA ASN A 257 -24.82 7.34 17.90
C ASN A 257 -24.77 7.64 16.41
N PHE A 258 -23.57 7.86 15.85
CA PHE A 258 -23.37 8.00 14.41
C PHE A 258 -23.78 6.73 13.66
N PHE A 259 -23.34 5.54 14.10
CA PHE A 259 -23.71 4.29 13.43
C PHE A 259 -25.21 3.99 13.52
N ILE A 260 -25.85 4.33 14.65
CA ILE A 260 -27.30 4.19 14.82
C ILE A 260 -28.03 5.07 13.80
N GLN A 261 -27.67 6.35 13.70
CA GLN A 261 -28.28 7.28 12.74
C GLN A 261 -27.99 6.87 11.27
N ALA A 262 -26.77 6.40 10.99
CA ALA A 262 -26.41 5.90 9.67
C ALA A 262 -27.26 4.69 9.27
N ASN A 263 -27.53 3.77 10.20
CA ASN A 263 -28.43 2.64 9.96
C ASN A 263 -29.86 3.11 9.64
N THR A 264 -30.38 4.12 10.35
CA THR A 264 -31.70 4.70 10.06
C THR A 264 -31.76 5.30 8.66
N VAL A 265 -30.77 6.11 8.27
CA VAL A 265 -30.72 6.70 6.93
C VAL A 265 -30.63 5.64 5.84
N LEU A 266 -29.80 4.60 6.04
CA LEU A 266 -29.69 3.49 5.09
C LEU A 266 -30.99 2.69 4.97
N LYS A 267 -31.72 2.53 6.08
CA LYS A 267 -33.03 1.88 6.07
C LYS A 267 -34.01 2.65 5.17
N ASP A 268 -34.14 3.96 5.39
CA ASP A 268 -35.04 4.81 4.61
C ASP A 268 -34.69 4.80 3.11
N GLN A 269 -33.39 4.76 2.77
CA GLN A 269 -32.93 4.70 1.38
C GLN A 269 -33.28 3.38 0.69
N LEU A 270 -33.04 2.26 1.37
CA LEU A 270 -33.28 0.94 0.80
C LEU A 270 -34.78 0.61 0.72
N GLU A 271 -35.60 1.18 1.61
CA GLU A 271 -37.06 1.10 1.50
C GLU A 271 -37.59 1.94 0.32
N ALA A 272 -37.01 3.12 0.06
CA ALA A 272 -37.39 3.96 -1.08
C ALA A 272 -37.01 3.36 -2.46
N ASP A 273 -35.96 2.53 -2.52
CA ASP A 273 -35.54 1.85 -3.74
C ASP A 273 -36.41 0.60 -4.07
N GLU A 274 -37.18 0.08 -3.12
CA GLU A 274 -38.08 -1.08 -3.30
C GLU A 274 -39.51 -0.72 -3.78
N GLU A 275 -39.87 0.56 -3.88
CA GLU A 275 -41.14 0.99 -4.48
C GLU A 275 -41.11 0.90 -6.03
N GLU A 276 -41.28 -0.32 -6.56
CA GLU A 276 -41.64 -0.57 -7.97
C GLU A 276 -43.17 -0.44 -8.21
N PRO A 277 -43.63 -0.17 -9.46
CA PRO A 277 -44.76 0.70 -9.76
C PRO A 277 -46.11 0.13 -9.33
N VAL A 278 -47.00 1.02 -8.89
CA VAL A 278 -48.41 0.77 -8.56
C VAL A 278 -49.08 -0.10 -9.63
N LYS A 279 -49.31 -1.38 -9.32
CA LYS A 279 -50.32 -2.16 -10.02
C LYS A 279 -51.68 -1.77 -9.46
N GLU A 280 -52.60 -1.34 -10.33
CA GLU A 280 -54.00 -1.13 -9.96
C GLU A 280 -54.59 -2.43 -9.40
N ALA A 281 -54.83 -2.46 -8.09
CA ALA A 281 -55.53 -3.55 -7.42
C ALA A 281 -57.03 -3.23 -7.32
N THR A 282 -57.88 -4.16 -7.76
CA THR A 282 -59.33 -4.13 -7.58
C THR A 282 -59.72 -4.29 -6.10
N GLU A 283 -60.82 -3.64 -5.68
CA GLU A 283 -61.36 -3.50 -4.29
C GLU A 283 -61.49 -4.78 -3.42
N ILE A 284 -61.25 -5.97 -3.97
CA ILE A 284 -61.31 -7.23 -3.22
C ILE A 284 -59.95 -7.55 -2.55
N ASP A 285 -58.85 -7.02 -3.08
CA ASP A 285 -57.50 -7.26 -2.56
C ASP A 285 -57.20 -6.39 -1.31
N SER A 286 -57.89 -5.25 -1.16
CA SER A 286 -57.68 -4.32 -0.04
C SER A 286 -58.23 -4.82 1.31
N LEU A 287 -59.10 -5.84 1.31
CA LEU A 287 -59.68 -6.39 2.53
C LEU A 287 -58.89 -7.60 3.06
N LEU A 288 -57.97 -8.14 2.27
CA LEU A 288 -57.03 -9.21 2.67
C LEU A 288 -55.66 -8.65 3.06
N SER A 289 -55.30 -7.44 2.61
CA SER A 289 -54.04 -6.76 2.97
C SER A 289 -54.01 -6.30 4.42
N ASP A 290 -55.12 -5.76 4.95
CA ASP A 290 -55.19 -5.17 6.31
C ASP A 290 -54.87 -6.18 7.44
N VAL A 291 -55.08 -7.48 7.21
CA VAL A 291 -54.83 -8.53 8.22
C VAL A 291 -53.43 -9.16 8.08
N LEU A 292 -52.84 -9.10 6.88
CA LEU A 292 -51.46 -9.55 6.64
C LEU A 292 -50.43 -8.50 7.07
N GLN A 293 -50.76 -7.22 6.93
CA GLN A 293 -49.89 -6.08 7.23
C GLN A 293 -49.55 -6.00 8.73
N ASP A 294 -50.54 -6.21 9.61
CA ASP A 294 -50.36 -6.22 11.06
C ASP A 294 -49.47 -7.39 11.56
N SER A 295 -49.31 -8.45 10.75
CA SER A 295 -48.43 -9.60 11.07
C SER A 295 -47.04 -9.51 10.45
N LEU A 296 -46.86 -8.64 9.44
CA LEU A 296 -45.60 -8.41 8.73
C LEU A 296 -44.79 -7.24 9.33
N ASP A 297 -45.46 -6.27 9.95
CA ASP A 297 -44.83 -5.09 10.57
C ASP A 297 -43.99 -5.42 11.82
N LEU A 298 -44.18 -6.60 12.43
CA LEU A 298 -43.40 -7.05 13.60
C LEU A 298 -42.21 -7.95 13.23
N ALA A 299 -42.04 -8.35 11.96
CA ALA A 299 -41.07 -9.35 11.55
C ALA A 299 -39.86 -8.80 10.76
N THR A 300 -39.81 -7.51 10.45
CA THR A 300 -38.73 -6.96 9.61
C THR A 300 -38.32 -5.56 10.05
N GLU A 301 -37.80 -5.41 11.27
CA GLU A 301 -36.88 -4.30 11.54
C GLU A 301 -35.59 -4.56 10.75
N ARG A 302 -35.60 -4.20 9.45
CA ARG A 302 -34.40 -4.22 8.60
C ARG A 302 -33.37 -3.28 9.20
N ASN A 303 -32.19 -3.82 9.50
CA ASN A 303 -31.08 -3.07 10.04
C ASN A 303 -29.88 -3.23 9.12
N PRO A 304 -29.89 -2.57 7.94
CA PRO A 304 -28.98 -2.87 6.85
C PRO A 304 -27.50 -2.76 7.25
N LEU A 305 -27.18 -1.82 8.15
CA LEU A 305 -25.83 -1.69 8.68
C LEU A 305 -25.53 -2.74 9.74
N PHE A 306 -26.41 -2.93 10.73
CA PHE A 306 -26.14 -3.81 11.88
C PHE A 306 -26.27 -5.30 11.58
N GLU A 307 -26.93 -5.68 10.48
CA GLU A 307 -26.89 -7.04 9.94
C GLU A 307 -25.48 -7.42 9.46
N LYS A 308 -24.67 -6.44 9.04
CA LYS A 308 -23.33 -6.65 8.48
C LYS A 308 -22.20 -6.17 9.39
N LEU A 309 -22.46 -5.19 10.26
CA LEU A 309 -21.48 -4.58 11.17
C LEU A 309 -21.92 -4.76 12.62
N GLN A 310 -21.12 -5.50 13.39
CA GLN A 310 -21.29 -5.61 14.83
C GLN A 310 -20.47 -4.53 15.53
N LEU A 311 -21.09 -3.64 16.31
CA LEU A 311 -20.43 -2.57 17.07
C LEU A 311 -19.73 -3.09 18.34
N SER A 312 -18.93 -4.12 18.19
CA SER A 312 -18.07 -4.66 19.22
C SER A 312 -16.88 -5.30 18.52
N GLY A 313 -15.67 -4.93 18.92
CA GLY A 313 -14.46 -5.46 18.31
C GLY A 313 -13.28 -5.45 19.28
N PRO A 314 -12.18 -6.15 18.92
CA PRO A 314 -11.00 -6.24 19.76
C PRO A 314 -10.27 -4.89 19.87
N GLY A 315 -9.74 -4.60 21.05
CA GLY A 315 -8.90 -3.42 21.29
C GLY A 315 -9.61 -2.10 21.05
N PHE A 316 -9.04 -1.28 20.15
CA PHE A 316 -9.54 0.06 19.80
C PHE A 316 -10.38 0.09 18.51
N SER A 317 -10.85 -1.08 18.05
CA SER A 317 -11.78 -1.15 16.93
C SER A 317 -13.18 -0.72 17.36
N VAL A 318 -13.94 -0.16 16.42
CA VAL A 318 -15.33 0.27 16.63
C VAL A 318 -16.33 -0.81 16.28
N GLY A 319 -15.91 -1.86 15.58
CA GLY A 319 -16.76 -2.99 15.23
C GLY A 319 -16.05 -4.03 14.37
N VAL A 320 -16.77 -5.09 14.03
CA VAL A 320 -16.31 -6.17 13.16
C VAL A 320 -17.36 -6.49 12.10
N ALA A 321 -16.91 -6.87 10.91
CA ALA A 321 -17.76 -7.29 9.81
C ALA A 321 -17.13 -8.47 9.06
N ALA A 322 -17.93 -9.25 8.33
CA ALA A 322 -17.39 -10.26 7.43
C ALA A 322 -16.62 -9.59 6.28
N ILE A 323 -15.50 -10.20 5.85
CA ILE A 323 -14.61 -9.62 4.84
C ILE A 323 -15.38 -9.25 3.55
N LYS A 324 -16.34 -10.09 3.15
CA LYS A 324 -17.19 -9.88 1.97
C LYS A 324 -18.05 -8.61 2.03
N ASP A 325 -18.42 -8.15 3.23
CA ASP A 325 -19.31 -6.99 3.44
C ASP A 325 -18.52 -5.67 3.64
N THR A 326 -17.19 -5.74 3.83
CA THR A 326 -16.34 -4.57 4.12
C THR A 326 -16.37 -3.49 3.03
N ALA A 327 -16.49 -3.88 1.76
CA ALA A 327 -16.53 -2.97 0.63
C ALA A 327 -17.84 -2.18 0.59
N GLU A 328 -18.96 -2.85 0.87
CA GLU A 328 -20.30 -2.27 0.91
C GLU A 328 -20.45 -1.31 2.09
N ILE A 329 -20.10 -1.75 3.30
CA ILE A 329 -20.10 -0.89 4.50
C ILE A 329 -19.18 0.32 4.29
N GLY A 330 -17.98 0.10 3.74
CA GLY A 330 -17.06 1.19 3.41
C GLY A 330 -17.62 2.16 2.38
N GLY A 331 -18.46 1.68 1.45
CA GLY A 331 -19.22 2.50 0.51
C GLY A 331 -20.19 3.43 1.22
N TRP A 332 -21.04 2.87 2.09
CA TRP A 332 -21.99 3.63 2.91
C TRP A 332 -21.30 4.70 3.77
N LEU A 333 -20.25 4.34 4.51
CA LEU A 333 -19.53 5.28 5.38
C LEU A 333 -18.82 6.43 4.62
N ARG A 334 -18.71 6.35 3.29
CA ARG A 334 -18.19 7.42 2.43
C ARG A 334 -19.29 8.30 1.82
N GLN A 335 -20.56 7.91 1.88
CA GLN A 335 -21.66 8.70 1.34
C GLN A 335 -21.75 10.07 2.03
N PRO A 336 -21.94 11.18 1.27
CA PRO A 336 -21.97 12.52 1.85
C PRO A 336 -23.05 12.73 2.91
N GLU A 337 -24.21 12.10 2.77
CA GLU A 337 -25.32 12.20 3.73
C GLU A 337 -24.99 11.49 5.04
N ILE A 338 -24.44 10.27 4.99
CA ILE A 338 -24.00 9.54 6.17
C ILE A 338 -22.85 10.29 6.84
N ARG A 339 -21.85 10.76 6.08
CA ARG A 339 -20.72 11.50 6.66
C ARG A 339 -21.12 12.77 7.41
N ARG A 340 -22.23 13.43 7.03
CA ARG A 340 -22.75 14.63 7.73
C ARG A 340 -23.35 14.32 9.09
N LEU A 341 -23.65 13.06 9.40
CA LEU A 341 -24.18 12.63 10.70
C LEU A 341 -23.09 12.60 11.78
N LEU A 342 -21.81 12.66 11.42
CA LEU A 342 -20.72 12.70 12.40
C LEU A 342 -20.81 14.00 13.22
N PRO A 343 -20.95 13.94 14.56
CA PRO A 343 -20.97 15.14 15.38
C PRO A 343 -19.61 15.83 15.40
N GLY A 344 -19.58 17.10 15.79
CA GLY A 344 -18.38 17.96 15.72
C GLY A 344 -17.13 17.39 16.42
N SER A 345 -17.30 16.59 17.47
CA SER A 345 -16.24 15.89 18.21
C SER A 345 -15.52 14.82 17.37
N VAL A 346 -16.22 14.19 16.43
CA VAL A 346 -15.70 13.10 15.58
C VAL A 346 -15.88 13.37 14.08
N GLN A 347 -16.14 14.63 13.71
CA GLN A 347 -16.39 15.04 12.31
C GLN A 347 -15.26 14.64 11.34
N PHE A 348 -14.02 14.64 11.84
CA PHE A 348 -12.84 14.23 11.08
C PHE A 348 -12.46 12.79 11.42
N THR A 349 -13.37 11.85 11.18
CA THR A 349 -13.09 10.41 11.32
C THR A 349 -12.68 9.81 9.97
N LYS A 350 -11.55 9.10 9.96
CA LYS A 350 -11.12 8.20 8.87
C LYS A 350 -11.43 6.77 9.30
N PHE A 351 -12.35 6.11 8.59
CA PHE A 351 -12.70 4.71 8.84
C PHE A 351 -11.82 3.79 8.01
N LEU A 352 -11.05 2.92 8.65
CA LEU A 352 -10.18 1.96 7.99
C LEU A 352 -10.41 0.55 8.51
N TRP A 353 -10.35 -0.43 7.62
CA TRP A 353 -10.40 -1.84 7.97
C TRP A 353 -9.01 -2.35 8.34
N GLU A 354 -8.97 -3.31 9.25
CA GLU A 354 -7.76 -4.07 9.50
C GLU A 354 -7.33 -4.87 8.27
N ARG A 355 -6.03 -5.18 8.18
CA ARG A 355 -5.53 -6.18 7.25
C ARG A 355 -5.93 -7.56 7.77
N PRO A 356 -6.80 -8.32 7.07
CA PRO A 356 -7.19 -9.64 7.55
C PRO A 356 -5.99 -10.57 7.62
N SER A 357 -5.90 -11.35 8.70
CA SER A 357 -4.89 -12.40 8.82
C SER A 357 -5.29 -13.61 7.96
N LYS A 358 -4.32 -14.43 7.56
CA LYS A 358 -4.65 -15.65 6.79
C LYS A 358 -5.59 -16.55 7.60
N GLY A 359 -6.74 -16.90 7.02
CA GLY A 359 -7.74 -17.77 7.63
C GLY A 359 -8.77 -17.06 8.51
N THR A 360 -8.78 -15.72 8.60
CA THR A 360 -9.87 -14.98 9.25
C THR A 360 -11.00 -14.70 8.25
N GLU A 361 -12.25 -14.82 8.69
CA GLU A 361 -13.44 -14.52 7.87
C GLU A 361 -14.03 -13.13 8.15
N VAL A 362 -13.56 -12.50 9.23
CA VAL A 362 -13.98 -11.17 9.68
C VAL A 362 -12.81 -10.20 9.65
N ALA A 363 -13.14 -8.91 9.59
CA ALA A 363 -12.19 -7.80 9.71
C ALA A 363 -12.75 -6.76 10.69
N ALA A 364 -11.89 -6.26 11.58
CA ALA A 364 -12.18 -5.15 12.46
C ALA A 364 -12.15 -3.80 11.73
N LEU A 365 -13.12 -2.93 12.08
CA LEU A 365 -13.21 -1.54 11.64
C LEU A 365 -12.60 -0.63 12.69
N PHE A 366 -11.74 0.28 12.28
CA PHE A 366 -11.17 1.32 13.15
C PHE A 366 -11.69 2.70 12.75
N ALA A 367 -12.04 3.50 13.76
CA ALA A 367 -12.26 4.93 13.60
C ALA A 367 -11.00 5.67 14.03
N LEU A 368 -10.36 6.35 13.08
CA LEU A 368 -9.10 7.06 13.28
C LEU A 368 -9.35 8.57 13.32
N LYS A 369 -8.79 9.23 14.34
CA LYS A 369 -8.80 10.68 14.48
C LYS A 369 -8.00 11.29 13.34
N SER A 370 -8.70 12.04 12.51
CA SER A 370 -8.14 12.72 11.36
C SER A 370 -8.29 14.24 11.51
N ASN A 371 -7.97 14.97 10.45
CA ASN A 371 -8.17 16.41 10.35
C ASN A 371 -8.88 16.73 9.02
N ARG A 372 -9.17 18.01 8.81
CA ARG A 372 -9.83 18.50 7.58
C ARG A 372 -9.10 18.10 6.30
N ASP A 373 -7.80 17.90 6.39
CA ASP A 373 -6.92 17.65 5.24
C ASP A 373 -6.50 16.17 5.17
N ALA A 374 -7.06 15.31 6.03
CA ALA A 374 -6.77 13.89 6.12
C ALA A 374 -5.28 13.54 6.21
N ILE A 375 -4.52 14.35 6.97
CA ILE A 375 -3.08 14.16 7.17
C ILE A 375 -2.84 13.32 8.43
N PRO A 376 -1.99 12.28 8.38
CA PRO A 376 -1.66 11.47 9.55
C PRO A 376 -0.89 12.27 10.61
N ARG A 377 -0.87 11.77 11.85
CA ARG A 377 -0.13 12.43 12.94
C ARG A 377 1.38 12.34 12.72
N ILE A 378 1.84 11.20 12.20
CA ILE A 378 3.23 10.90 11.85
C ILE A 378 3.21 10.06 10.58
N SER A 379 4.13 10.33 9.66
CA SER A 379 4.31 9.54 8.42
C SER A 379 5.57 8.69 8.49
N GLY A 380 5.74 7.75 7.55
CA GLY A 380 6.88 6.84 7.50
C GLY A 380 8.24 7.50 7.22
N ASP A 381 8.28 8.76 6.79
CA ASP A 381 9.50 9.53 6.52
C ASP A 381 10.36 9.76 7.78
N VAL A 382 9.77 9.61 8.97
CA VAL A 382 10.51 9.73 10.23
C VAL A 382 11.19 8.43 10.67
N VAL A 383 10.92 7.31 10.00
CA VAL A 383 11.51 6.00 10.32
C VAL A 383 12.89 5.90 9.66
N SER A 384 13.93 5.73 10.48
CA SER A 384 15.31 5.62 10.02
C SER A 384 15.76 4.18 9.75
N ASP A 385 15.18 3.21 10.46
CA ASP A 385 15.47 1.79 10.26
C ASP A 385 14.24 0.95 10.63
N ALA A 386 14.07 -0.19 9.96
CA ALA A 386 13.02 -1.16 10.26
C ALA A 386 13.53 -2.59 10.03
N ARG A 387 13.35 -3.45 11.02
CA ARG A 387 13.91 -4.81 11.02
C ARG A 387 12.97 -5.84 11.61
N ASP A 388 13.00 -7.03 11.04
CA ASP A 388 12.34 -8.19 11.62
C ASP A 388 13.03 -8.58 12.93
N GLN A 389 12.23 -8.76 13.96
CA GLN A 389 12.65 -9.22 15.27
C GLN A 389 11.60 -10.15 15.86
N PHE A 390 11.92 -10.77 16.98
CA PHE A 390 10.95 -11.47 17.79
C PHE A 390 10.57 -10.60 18.97
N ASP A 391 9.27 -10.51 19.25
CA ASP A 391 8.79 -9.85 20.46
C ASP A 391 9.16 -10.67 21.71
N GLN A 392 8.86 -10.13 22.89
CA GLN A 392 9.11 -10.80 24.17
C GLN A 392 8.39 -12.15 24.34
N PHE A 393 7.40 -12.44 23.48
CA PHE A 393 6.65 -13.69 23.44
C PHE A 393 7.14 -14.62 22.33
N ASN A 394 8.30 -14.32 21.72
CA ASN A 394 8.90 -15.06 20.62
C ASN A 394 8.01 -15.13 19.36
N ARG A 395 7.18 -14.11 19.14
CA ARG A 395 6.37 -13.96 17.92
C ARG A 395 7.07 -13.00 16.96
N PRO A 396 6.97 -13.21 15.64
CA PRO A 396 7.51 -12.27 14.65
C PRO A 396 6.91 -10.86 14.84
N ALA A 397 7.78 -9.85 14.87
CA ALA A 397 7.43 -8.45 15.01
C ALA A 397 8.39 -7.57 14.20
N VAL A 398 7.98 -6.35 13.88
CA VAL A 398 8.83 -5.37 13.20
C VAL A 398 9.30 -4.35 14.24
N GLY A 399 10.62 -4.25 14.44
CA GLY A 399 11.24 -3.17 15.20
C GLY A 399 11.48 -1.98 14.30
N MET A 400 11.08 -0.78 14.74
CA MET A 400 11.27 0.47 13.99
C MET A 400 12.07 1.44 14.84
N ASP A 401 13.12 2.01 14.26
CA ASP A 401 13.91 3.09 14.84
C ASP A 401 13.54 4.40 14.15
N MET A 402 13.31 5.47 14.94
CA MET A 402 12.93 6.79 14.43
C MET A 402 14.09 7.78 14.49
N ASN A 403 14.07 8.74 13.57
CA ASN A 403 14.97 9.89 13.63
C ASN A 403 14.59 10.85 14.79
N VAL A 404 15.42 11.87 15.04
CA VAL A 404 15.25 12.81 16.17
C VAL A 404 13.91 13.58 16.10
N SER A 405 13.43 13.92 14.90
CA SER A 405 12.14 14.60 14.74
C SER A 405 10.98 13.65 15.04
N GLY A 406 11.02 12.44 14.46
CA GLY A 406 10.05 11.39 14.69
C GLY A 406 9.93 11.02 16.15
N ALA A 407 11.05 10.91 16.87
CA ALA A 407 11.05 10.59 18.29
C ALA A 407 10.27 11.63 19.14
N LYS A 408 10.37 12.93 18.80
CA LYS A 408 9.62 14.00 19.51
C LYS A 408 8.13 13.96 19.18
N GLU A 409 7.79 13.71 17.91
CA GLU A 409 6.39 13.58 17.50
C GLU A 409 5.75 12.34 18.12
N TRP A 410 6.50 11.24 18.17
CA TRP A 410 6.10 10.00 18.81
C TRP A 410 5.89 10.17 20.31
N GLU A 411 6.81 10.83 21.01
CA GLU A 411 6.67 11.18 22.44
C GLU A 411 5.37 11.97 22.69
N LYS A 412 5.09 12.97 21.87
CA LYS A 412 3.86 13.75 21.98
C LYS A 412 2.61 12.90 21.71
N LEU A 413 2.61 12.11 20.64
CA LEU A 413 1.49 11.26 20.25
C LEU A 413 1.17 10.21 21.31
N THR A 414 2.20 9.54 21.83
CA THR A 414 2.07 8.52 22.89
C THR A 414 1.58 9.13 24.21
N ASN A 415 2.06 10.31 24.60
CA ASN A 415 1.57 11.02 25.77
C ASN A 415 0.07 11.36 25.64
N GLU A 416 -0.32 11.98 24.52
CA GLU A 416 -1.73 12.28 24.23
C GLU A 416 -2.59 11.01 24.20
N ALA A 417 -2.09 9.93 23.61
CA ALA A 417 -2.83 8.69 23.49
C ALA A 417 -3.09 8.03 24.84
N ASN A 418 -2.08 8.01 25.72
CA ASN A 418 -2.19 7.49 27.09
C ASN A 418 -3.17 8.31 27.93
N LEU A 419 -3.07 9.65 27.90
CA LEU A 419 -3.95 10.54 28.65
C LEU A 419 -5.43 10.40 28.25
N ASN A 420 -5.69 10.10 26.97
CA ASN A 420 -7.04 10.01 26.42
C ASN A 420 -7.58 8.57 26.32
N ASN A 421 -6.87 7.55 26.84
CA ASN A 421 -7.22 6.14 26.65
C ASN A 421 -7.52 5.79 25.17
N THR A 422 -6.60 6.18 24.28
CA THR A 422 -6.69 5.87 22.85
C THR A 422 -5.51 5.00 22.41
N GLY A 423 -5.68 4.34 21.27
CA GLY A 423 -4.63 3.56 20.64
C GLY A 423 -3.90 4.37 19.56
N ILE A 424 -2.74 3.86 19.16
CA ILE A 424 -2.03 4.36 17.98
C ILE A 424 -2.15 3.30 16.89
N ALA A 425 -2.95 3.58 15.86
CA ALA A 425 -3.07 2.73 14.70
C ALA A 425 -1.87 2.90 13.76
N ILE A 426 -1.21 1.78 13.48
CA ILE A 426 -0.18 1.66 12.45
C ILE A 426 -0.87 1.22 11.16
N VAL A 427 -0.86 2.10 10.18
CA VAL A 427 -1.56 1.93 8.90
C VAL A 427 -0.55 1.82 7.79
N LEU A 428 -0.71 0.80 6.93
CA LEU A 428 0.05 0.66 5.69
C LEU A 428 -0.94 0.53 4.53
N ASP A 429 -0.82 1.41 3.54
CA ASP A 429 -1.65 1.39 2.32
C ASP A 429 -3.17 1.35 2.63
N ASN A 430 -3.61 2.21 3.56
CA ASN A 430 -5.00 2.30 4.05
C ASN A 430 -5.55 1.02 4.71
N LYS A 431 -4.68 0.14 5.22
CA LYS A 431 -5.06 -1.00 6.07
C LYS A 431 -4.43 -0.87 7.44
N VAL A 432 -5.23 -1.05 8.48
CA VAL A 432 -4.71 -1.07 9.86
C VAL A 432 -4.02 -2.40 10.10
N TYR A 433 -2.75 -2.37 10.49
CA TYR A 433 -2.02 -3.57 10.88
C TYR A 433 -2.22 -3.87 12.35
N THR A 434 -2.02 -2.85 13.18
CA THR A 434 -2.19 -2.93 14.62
C THR A 434 -2.67 -1.57 15.14
N ALA A 435 -3.39 -1.58 16.25
CA ALA A 435 -3.74 -0.38 16.98
C ALA A 435 -3.57 -0.62 18.49
N PRO A 436 -2.34 -0.79 18.98
CA PRO A 436 -2.08 -0.99 20.40
C PRO A 436 -2.45 0.23 21.24
N GLY A 437 -2.81 -0.04 22.49
CA GLY A 437 -2.89 1.00 23.52
C GLY A 437 -1.50 1.45 23.95
N VAL A 438 -1.43 2.66 24.49
CA VAL A 438 -0.19 3.22 25.04
C VAL A 438 -0.30 3.21 26.57
N SER A 439 0.80 2.88 27.26
CA SER A 439 0.89 2.79 28.73
C SER A 439 1.97 3.69 29.29
#